data_AF-W1J7Q3-F1
#
_entry.id   AF-W1J7Q3-F1
#
_cell.length_a   1.000
_cell.length_b   1.000
_cell.length_c   1.000
_cell.angle_alpha   90.00
_cell.angle_beta   90.00
_cell.angle_gamma   90.00
#
_symmetry.space_group_name_H-M   'P 1'
#
loop_
_entity.id
_entity.type
_entity.pdbx_description
1 polymer ?
#
loop_
_entity_poly.entity_id
_entity_poly.type
_entity_poly.pdbx_seq_one_letter_code
_entity_poly.pdbx_strand_id
1 'polypeptide(L)'
;MKILKLLSLLCVLFLCTAQSHAQQQVNRVYRMDSRSPDEIFRSAGGGFSPRGTNDNIAEHIQEYSDAGHRAAASAFISTTVNQEVAIAWGVGFQDGETFYVYDIRPTFRFYSVVLSLQRLYAQTGNRNYLRLIRVYEDQAEYVALGGISVTQIHGAQAFLYDESSGSYIEGSYILNNLYQDAETTANVSPYTPRSQLPTEIITPETYCALNLTLPRYRVRLTASTHKYPFLSKSRQCHDSLLTIAYLYTSFF
;
A
#
# COMPACT_ATOMS: atom_id res chain seq x y z
N MET A 1 -26.01 -44.66 -21.26
CA MET A 1 -26.13 -43.99 -19.93
C MET A 1 -24.80 -43.67 -19.25
N LYS A 2 -23.79 -44.57 -19.22
CA LYS A 2 -22.51 -44.31 -18.54
C LYS A 2 -21.69 -43.17 -19.17
N ILE A 3 -21.64 -43.09 -20.51
CA ILE A 3 -20.91 -42.05 -21.25
C ILE A 3 -21.52 -40.65 -21.03
N LEU A 4 -22.85 -40.54 -21.02
CA LEU A 4 -23.55 -39.28 -20.78
C LEU A 4 -23.31 -38.75 -19.35
N LYS A 5 -23.26 -39.64 -18.35
CA LYS A 5 -22.92 -39.30 -16.97
C LYS A 5 -21.47 -38.83 -16.81
N LEU A 6 -20.53 -39.45 -17.53
CA LEU A 6 -19.12 -39.07 -17.54
C LEU A 6 -18.90 -37.69 -18.18
N LEU A 7 -19.56 -37.42 -19.32
CA LEU A 7 -19.53 -36.11 -19.98
C LEU A 7 -20.13 -35.01 -19.10
N SER A 8 -21.24 -35.30 -18.41
CA SER A 8 -21.87 -34.35 -17.50
C SER A 8 -20.96 -34.02 -16.31
N LEU A 9 -20.25 -35.01 -15.75
CA LEU A 9 -19.26 -34.80 -14.68
C LEU A 9 -18.06 -33.95 -15.14
N LEU A 10 -17.55 -34.19 -16.35
CA LEU A 10 -16.45 -33.41 -16.94
C LEU A 10 -16.85 -31.95 -17.21
N CYS A 11 -18.08 -31.70 -17.68
CA CYS A 11 -18.60 -30.33 -17.83
C CYS A 11 -18.72 -29.60 -16.48
N VAL A 12 -19.20 -30.27 -15.44
CA VAL A 12 -19.29 -29.67 -14.09
C VAL A 12 -17.90 -29.35 -13.55
N LEU A 13 -16.94 -30.27 -13.69
CA LEU A 13 -15.54 -30.03 -13.27
C LEU A 13 -14.91 -28.88 -14.04
N PHE A 14 -15.11 -28.80 -15.36
CA PHE A 14 -14.61 -27.70 -16.18
C PHE A 14 -15.20 -26.35 -15.74
N LEU A 15 -16.51 -26.28 -15.51
CA LEU A 15 -17.19 -25.08 -15.04
C LEU A 15 -16.74 -24.66 -13.63
N CYS A 16 -16.50 -25.60 -12.72
CA CYS A 16 -15.95 -25.31 -11.39
C CYS A 16 -14.50 -24.79 -11.44
N THR A 17 -13.67 -25.26 -12.39
CA THR A 17 -12.29 -24.75 -12.55
C THR A 17 -12.22 -23.40 -13.27
N ALA A 18 -13.14 -23.11 -14.18
CA ALA A 18 -13.14 -21.88 -14.96
C ALA A 18 -13.47 -20.63 -14.11
N GLN A 19 -14.20 -20.79 -13.00
CA GLN A 19 -14.52 -19.68 -12.10
C GLN A 19 -13.33 -19.25 -11.20
N SER A 20 -12.25 -20.02 -11.14
CA SER A 20 -11.17 -19.80 -10.16
C SER A 20 -10.01 -18.90 -10.65
N HIS A 21 -10.10 -18.34 -11.86
CA HIS A 21 -9.01 -17.54 -12.47
C HIS A 21 -9.39 -16.13 -12.90
N ALA A 22 -10.64 -15.68 -12.68
CA ALA A 22 -10.99 -14.29 -12.92
C ALA A 22 -10.40 -13.43 -11.79
N GLN A 23 -9.18 -12.92 -11.98
CA GLN A 23 -8.62 -11.91 -11.08
C GLN A 23 -9.59 -10.73 -11.03
N GLN A 24 -10.07 -10.40 -9.83
CA GLN A 24 -11.07 -9.34 -9.64
C GLN A 24 -10.54 -8.05 -10.25
N GLN A 25 -11.30 -7.49 -11.21
CA GLN A 25 -10.97 -6.21 -11.80
C GLN A 25 -11.20 -5.12 -10.75
N VAL A 26 -10.11 -4.42 -10.40
CA VAL A 26 -10.16 -3.31 -9.46
C VAL A 26 -10.48 -2.04 -10.23
N ASN A 27 -11.69 -1.51 -10.03
CA ASN A 27 -12.21 -0.31 -10.66
C ASN A 27 -12.39 0.87 -9.68
N ARG A 28 -12.02 0.68 -8.41
CA ARG A 28 -12.09 1.70 -7.36
C ARG A 28 -10.96 1.50 -6.37
N VAL A 29 -10.31 2.59 -5.99
CA VAL A 29 -9.30 2.64 -4.93
C VAL A 29 -9.48 3.89 -4.09
N TYR A 30 -8.94 3.87 -2.89
CA TYR A 30 -9.05 4.91 -1.89
C TYR A 30 -7.68 5.41 -1.47
N ARG A 31 -7.61 6.70 -1.14
CA ARG A 31 -6.38 7.31 -0.62
C ARG A 31 -6.69 8.28 0.50
N MET A 32 -6.04 8.10 1.64
CA MET A 32 -6.00 9.14 2.66
C MET A 32 -4.99 10.23 2.28
N ASP A 33 -5.37 11.49 2.45
CA ASP A 33 -4.47 12.65 2.38
C ASP A 33 -4.97 13.76 3.32
N SER A 34 -4.06 14.58 3.87
CA SER A 34 -4.41 15.73 4.71
C SER A 34 -4.74 16.98 3.90
N ARG A 35 -4.30 17.03 2.64
CA ARG A 35 -4.63 18.14 1.73
C ARG A 35 -6.11 18.14 1.42
N SER A 36 -6.71 19.33 1.39
CA SER A 36 -8.15 19.49 1.17
C SER A 36 -8.55 19.32 -0.30
N PRO A 37 -9.84 19.06 -0.56
CA PRO A 37 -10.38 19.03 -1.92
C PRO A 37 -10.10 20.29 -2.74
N ASP A 38 -10.03 21.48 -2.11
CA ASP A 38 -9.68 22.73 -2.80
C ASP A 38 -8.24 22.75 -3.35
N GLU A 39 -7.35 21.93 -2.78
CA GLU A 39 -6.01 21.73 -3.32
C GLU A 39 -5.99 20.62 -4.37
N ILE A 40 -6.62 19.49 -4.08
CA ILE A 40 -6.56 18.30 -4.93
C ILE A 40 -7.43 18.43 -6.19
N PHE A 41 -8.57 19.13 -6.14
CA PHE A 41 -9.51 19.28 -7.26
C PHE A 41 -9.22 20.51 -8.14
N ARG A 42 -7.97 21.01 -8.12
CA ARG A 42 -7.56 22.12 -8.99
C ARG A 42 -7.39 21.66 -10.44
N SER A 43 -7.85 22.50 -11.37
CA SER A 43 -7.68 22.26 -12.81
C SER A 43 -6.22 22.26 -13.26
N ALA A 44 -5.39 23.10 -12.65
CA ALA A 44 -3.95 23.14 -12.85
C ALA A 44 -3.23 22.74 -11.57
N GLY A 45 -2.33 21.74 -11.68
CA GLY A 45 -1.53 21.25 -10.55
C GLY A 45 -2.31 20.45 -9.50
N GLY A 46 -3.59 20.14 -9.72
CA GLY A 46 -4.36 19.22 -8.89
C GLY A 46 -3.99 17.75 -9.10
N GLY A 47 -4.65 16.87 -8.34
CA GLY A 47 -4.35 15.45 -8.29
C GLY A 47 -3.19 15.11 -7.35
N PHE A 48 -2.57 13.95 -7.58
CA PHE A 48 -1.48 13.44 -6.75
C PHE A 48 -0.22 13.22 -7.59
N SER A 49 0.85 13.93 -7.25
CA SER A 49 2.16 13.80 -7.90
C SER A 49 3.14 13.04 -6.99
N PRO A 50 3.92 12.09 -7.54
CA PRO A 50 4.90 11.36 -6.76
C PRO A 50 6.02 12.30 -6.29
N ARG A 51 6.72 11.89 -5.22
CA ARG A 51 7.79 12.70 -4.62
C ARG A 51 9.10 12.65 -5.43
N GLY A 52 9.28 11.60 -6.23
CA GLY A 52 10.48 11.39 -7.03
C GLY A 52 10.26 10.41 -8.16
N THR A 53 11.33 9.72 -8.55
CA THR A 53 11.40 8.86 -9.74
C THR A 53 11.81 7.43 -9.42
N ASN A 54 12.01 7.09 -8.15
CA ASN A 54 12.39 5.75 -7.73
C ASN A 54 11.20 4.78 -7.85
N ASP A 55 11.30 3.84 -8.79
CA ASP A 55 10.28 2.84 -9.07
C ASP A 55 10.53 1.49 -8.38
N ASN A 56 11.45 1.43 -7.40
CA ASN A 56 11.62 0.27 -6.54
C ASN A 56 10.42 0.15 -5.57
N ILE A 57 9.52 -0.79 -5.88
CA ILE A 57 8.30 -0.99 -5.09
C ILE A 57 8.56 -1.49 -3.66
N ALA A 58 9.67 -2.22 -3.43
CA ALA A 58 10.03 -2.64 -2.08
C ALA A 58 10.50 -1.43 -1.25
N GLU A 59 11.27 -0.51 -1.85
CA GLU A 59 11.66 0.74 -1.19
C GLU A 59 10.45 1.66 -0.95
N HIS A 60 9.48 1.69 -1.87
CA HIS A 60 8.24 2.46 -1.71
C HIS A 60 7.46 2.08 -0.44
N ILE A 61 7.15 0.79 -0.26
CA ILE A 61 6.31 0.34 0.85
C ILE A 61 7.03 0.40 2.20
N GLN A 62 8.35 0.46 2.18
CA GLN A 62 9.19 0.68 3.36
C GLN A 62 9.43 2.18 3.61
N GLU A 63 8.83 3.06 2.80
CA GLU A 63 8.98 4.52 2.85
C GLU A 63 10.44 4.98 2.81
N TYR A 64 11.30 4.24 2.09
CA TYR A 64 12.68 4.64 1.93
C TYR A 64 12.74 6.00 1.23
N SER A 65 13.40 6.97 1.86
CA SER A 65 13.69 8.26 1.27
C SER A 65 15.06 8.72 1.70
N ASP A 66 15.93 9.03 0.74
CA ASP A 66 17.15 9.78 1.03
C ASP A 66 16.82 11.27 1.00
N ALA A 67 16.86 11.91 2.18
CA ALA A 67 16.54 13.33 2.35
C ALA A 67 17.40 14.27 1.49
N GLY A 68 18.56 13.81 0.99
CA GLY A 68 19.45 14.58 0.11
C GLY A 68 19.12 14.45 -1.38
N HIS A 69 18.33 13.46 -1.82
CA HIS A 69 18.17 13.13 -3.23
C HIS A 69 16.69 12.93 -3.60
N ARG A 70 16.07 13.96 -4.20
CA ARG A 70 14.67 13.88 -4.70
C ARG A 70 14.43 12.70 -5.63
N ALA A 71 15.42 12.30 -6.44
CA ALA A 71 15.30 11.13 -7.32
C ALA A 71 15.17 9.81 -6.57
N ALA A 72 15.68 9.72 -5.33
CA ALA A 72 15.55 8.55 -4.46
C ALA A 72 14.14 8.40 -3.87
N ALA A 73 13.33 9.47 -3.86
CA ALA A 73 11.95 9.40 -3.43
C ALA A 73 11.09 8.64 -4.45
N SER A 74 10.03 8.02 -3.93
CA SER A 74 9.21 7.11 -4.71
C SER A 74 8.49 7.76 -5.89
N ALA A 75 8.43 7.02 -7.01
CA ALA A 75 7.63 7.28 -8.21
C ALA A 75 6.14 6.90 -8.08
N PHE A 76 5.74 6.35 -6.92
CA PHE A 76 4.41 5.80 -6.70
C PHE A 76 3.58 6.66 -5.76
N ILE A 77 2.26 6.65 -5.99
CA ILE A 77 1.25 7.11 -5.03
C ILE A 77 0.56 5.90 -4.42
N SER A 78 0.61 5.81 -3.10
CA SER A 78 -0.05 4.76 -2.31
C SER A 78 -1.57 4.94 -2.30
N THR A 79 -2.30 3.87 -2.62
CA THR A 79 -3.77 3.75 -2.56
C THR A 79 -4.14 2.35 -2.06
N THR A 80 -5.38 2.13 -1.65
CA THR A 80 -5.86 0.81 -1.21
C THR A 80 -7.22 0.52 -1.81
N VAL A 81 -7.53 -0.76 -2.06
CA VAL A 81 -8.89 -1.16 -2.44
C VAL A 81 -9.86 -1.21 -1.25
N ASN A 82 -9.35 -1.13 -0.03
CA ASN A 82 -10.15 -1.16 1.19
C ASN A 82 -10.29 0.24 1.79
N GLN A 83 -11.51 0.79 1.75
CA GLN A 83 -11.79 2.11 2.29
C GLN A 83 -11.46 2.21 3.80
N GLU A 84 -11.73 1.16 4.58
CA GLU A 84 -11.44 1.14 6.02
C GLU A 84 -9.94 1.23 6.30
N VAL A 85 -9.12 0.63 5.43
CA VAL A 85 -7.66 0.78 5.51
C VAL A 85 -7.24 2.22 5.26
N ALA A 86 -7.84 2.91 4.28
CA ALA A 86 -7.56 4.33 4.04
C ALA A 86 -7.99 5.19 5.24
N ILE A 87 -9.14 4.92 5.85
CA ILE A 87 -9.59 5.61 7.07
C ILE A 87 -8.61 5.34 8.21
N ALA A 88 -8.19 4.09 8.42
CA ALA A 88 -7.24 3.72 9.47
C ALA A 88 -5.88 4.41 9.29
N TRP A 89 -5.44 4.66 8.04
CA TRP A 89 -4.26 5.48 7.78
C TRP A 89 -4.43 6.91 8.31
N GLY A 90 -5.63 7.48 8.18
CA GLY A 90 -5.99 8.82 8.67
C GLY A 90 -6.09 8.89 10.18
N VAL A 91 -6.77 7.93 10.81
CA VAL A 91 -6.91 7.87 12.28
C VAL A 91 -5.55 7.70 12.96
N GLY A 92 -4.60 7.01 12.32
CA GLY A 92 -3.22 6.89 12.81
C GLY A 92 -2.36 8.14 12.61
N PHE A 93 -2.83 9.14 11.85
CA PHE A 93 -2.16 10.42 11.66
C PHE A 93 -2.35 11.25 12.94
N GLN A 94 -1.34 11.25 13.81
CA GLN A 94 -1.34 12.07 15.01
C GLN A 94 -1.38 13.54 14.59
N ASP A 95 -2.42 14.27 15.03
CA ASP A 95 -2.47 15.73 15.26
C ASP A 95 -3.93 16.26 15.38
N GLY A 96 -4.96 15.39 15.38
CA GLY A 96 -6.36 15.82 15.50
C GLY A 96 -6.84 16.66 14.31
N GLU A 97 -6.03 16.75 13.26
CA GLU A 97 -6.33 17.48 12.05
C GLU A 97 -7.34 16.71 11.21
N THR A 98 -8.10 17.46 10.41
CA THR A 98 -8.99 16.89 9.39
C THR A 98 -8.16 16.15 8.35
N PHE A 99 -8.62 14.96 7.98
CA PHE A 99 -8.10 14.25 6.81
C PHE A 99 -9.22 13.91 5.85
N TYR A 100 -8.85 13.53 4.64
CA TYR A 100 -9.78 13.19 3.57
C TYR A 100 -9.46 11.82 3.02
N VAL A 101 -10.51 11.03 2.76
CA VAL A 101 -10.40 9.80 1.98
C VAL A 101 -10.94 10.05 0.59
N TYR A 102 -10.03 10.08 -0.38
CA TYR A 102 -10.32 10.29 -1.79
C TYR A 102 -10.74 9.00 -2.46
N ASP A 103 -11.83 9.06 -3.21
CA ASP A 103 -12.37 8.00 -4.04
C ASP A 103 -11.84 8.16 -5.47
N ILE A 104 -11.13 7.15 -5.97
CA ILE A 104 -10.31 7.25 -7.17
C ILE A 104 -10.62 6.10 -8.11
N ARG A 105 -10.88 6.43 -9.37
CA ARG A 105 -10.90 5.45 -10.45
C ARG A 105 -9.46 5.12 -10.89
N PRO A 106 -9.01 3.87 -10.72
CA PRO A 106 -7.70 3.43 -11.17
C PRO A 106 -7.66 3.29 -12.70
N THR A 107 -6.46 3.33 -13.26
CA THR A 107 -6.17 3.02 -14.66
C THR A 107 -5.12 1.90 -14.74
N PHE A 108 -4.72 1.52 -15.95
CA PHE A 108 -3.66 0.51 -16.17
C PHE A 108 -2.30 0.85 -15.52
N ARG A 109 -2.13 2.06 -14.98
CA ARG A 109 -0.93 2.50 -14.24
C ARG A 109 -0.99 2.20 -12.73
N PHE A 110 -2.06 1.57 -12.25
CA PHE A 110 -2.20 1.12 -10.87
C PHE A 110 -1.81 -0.34 -10.76
N TYR A 111 -0.91 -0.68 -9.85
CA TYR A 111 -0.38 -2.03 -9.70
C TYR A 111 -0.54 -2.53 -8.28
N SER A 112 -0.92 -3.79 -8.11
CA SER A 112 -0.96 -4.42 -6.80
C SER A 112 0.44 -4.57 -6.21
N VAL A 113 0.65 -4.12 -4.99
CA VAL A 113 1.91 -4.32 -4.26
C VAL A 113 2.19 -5.80 -4.06
N VAL A 114 1.21 -6.56 -3.57
CA VAL A 114 1.38 -7.98 -3.26
C VAL A 114 1.75 -8.79 -4.51
N LEU A 115 1.02 -8.61 -5.62
CA LEU A 115 1.35 -9.31 -6.87
C LEU A 115 2.76 -8.96 -7.37
N SER A 116 3.16 -7.70 -7.23
CA SER A 116 4.50 -7.24 -7.62
C SER A 116 5.60 -7.87 -6.77
N LEU A 117 5.43 -7.94 -5.45
CA LEU A 117 6.37 -8.62 -4.56
C LEU A 117 6.44 -10.13 -4.82
N GLN A 118 5.30 -10.77 -5.09
CA GLN A 118 5.25 -12.19 -5.47
C GLN A 118 6.02 -12.43 -6.76
N ARG A 119 5.88 -11.54 -7.76
CA ARG A 119 6.62 -11.62 -9.01
C ARG A 119 8.13 -11.47 -8.79
N LEU A 120 8.55 -10.51 -7.97
CA LEU A 120 9.95 -10.30 -7.62
C LEU A 120 10.55 -11.51 -6.88
N TYR A 121 9.80 -12.11 -5.96
CA TYR A 121 10.19 -13.37 -5.33
C TYR A 121 10.37 -14.48 -6.36
N ALA A 122 9.40 -14.68 -7.25
CA ALA A 122 9.45 -15.72 -8.28
C ALA A 122 10.63 -15.53 -9.25
N GLN A 123 11.06 -14.29 -9.50
CA GLN A 123 12.21 -13.98 -10.37
C GLN A 123 13.55 -14.18 -9.68
N THR A 124 13.66 -13.83 -8.40
CA THR A 124 14.95 -13.69 -7.71
C THR A 124 15.22 -14.78 -6.67
N GLY A 125 14.18 -15.46 -6.20
CA GLY A 125 14.24 -16.34 -5.03
C GLY A 125 14.45 -15.61 -3.69
N ASN A 126 14.49 -14.27 -3.68
CA ASN A 126 14.79 -13.50 -2.48
C ASN A 126 13.63 -13.53 -1.48
N ARG A 127 13.82 -14.22 -0.35
CA ARG A 127 12.80 -14.40 0.70
C ARG A 127 12.41 -13.11 1.41
N ASN A 128 13.15 -12.02 1.27
CA ASN A 128 12.75 -10.73 1.84
C ASN A 128 11.44 -10.21 1.24
N TYR A 129 11.15 -10.50 -0.03
CA TYR A 129 9.85 -10.17 -0.63
C TYR A 129 8.68 -10.90 0.06
N LEU A 130 8.87 -12.17 0.47
CA LEU A 130 7.86 -12.89 1.26
C LEU A 130 7.65 -12.28 2.64
N ARG A 131 8.70 -11.75 3.27
CA ARG A 131 8.58 -11.02 4.54
C ARG A 131 7.79 -9.74 4.36
N LEU A 132 8.07 -8.97 3.31
CA LEU A 132 7.32 -7.76 2.97
C LEU A 132 5.84 -8.08 2.73
N ILE A 133 5.51 -9.13 1.98
CA ILE A 133 4.11 -9.55 1.76
C ILE A 133 3.41 -9.76 3.10
N ARG A 134 3.99 -10.55 4.01
CA ARG A 134 3.38 -10.82 5.34
C ARG A 134 3.15 -9.58 6.20
N VAL A 135 3.93 -8.53 5.98
CA VAL A 135 3.83 -7.28 6.76
C VAL A 135 2.80 -6.32 6.15
N TYR A 136 2.65 -6.33 4.83
CA TYR A 136 1.91 -5.30 4.09
C TYR A 136 0.66 -5.82 3.36
N GLU A 137 0.41 -7.14 3.30
CA GLU A 137 -0.72 -7.71 2.55
C GLU A 137 -2.09 -7.21 3.01
N ASP A 138 -2.27 -7.02 4.33
CA ASP A 138 -3.51 -6.50 4.92
C ASP A 138 -3.87 -5.08 4.46
N GLN A 139 -2.90 -4.32 3.93
CA GLN A 139 -3.17 -2.99 3.41
C GLN A 139 -3.92 -3.02 2.07
N ALA A 140 -3.95 -4.18 1.40
CA ALA A 140 -4.53 -4.34 0.07
C ALA A 140 -4.09 -3.22 -0.90
N GLU A 141 -2.80 -2.87 -0.83
CA GLU A 141 -2.25 -1.67 -1.44
C GLU A 141 -2.12 -1.81 -2.96
N TYR A 142 -2.57 -0.76 -3.66
CA TYR A 142 -2.29 -0.51 -5.07
C TYR A 142 -1.49 0.78 -5.20
N VAL A 143 -0.44 0.73 -6.02
CA VAL A 143 0.42 1.88 -6.28
C VAL A 143 0.13 2.47 -7.65
N ALA A 144 -0.09 3.78 -7.72
CA ALA A 144 -0.21 4.51 -8.98
C ALA A 144 1.16 5.02 -9.44
N LEU A 145 1.66 4.50 -10.55
CA LEU A 145 2.97 4.90 -11.10
C LEU A 145 2.88 6.24 -11.83
N GLY A 146 3.64 7.23 -11.39
CA GLY A 146 3.74 8.54 -12.06
C GLY A 146 2.64 9.53 -11.70
N GLY A 147 1.80 9.20 -10.72
CA GLY A 147 0.76 10.10 -10.19
C GLY A 147 -0.67 9.68 -10.53
N ILE A 148 -1.62 10.50 -10.06
CA ILE A 148 -3.06 10.35 -10.24
C ILE A 148 -3.61 11.69 -10.70
N SER A 149 -4.22 11.71 -11.89
CA SER A 149 -4.83 12.92 -12.44
C SER A 149 -6.07 13.31 -11.64
N VAL A 150 -6.34 14.62 -11.52
CA VAL A 150 -7.58 15.13 -10.94
C VAL A 150 -8.83 14.55 -11.61
N THR A 151 -8.77 14.27 -12.92
CA THR A 151 -9.89 13.68 -13.67
C THR A 151 -10.22 12.23 -13.30
N GLN A 152 -9.36 11.58 -12.52
CA GLN A 152 -9.59 10.23 -11.99
C GLN A 152 -10.25 10.23 -10.61
N ILE A 153 -10.27 11.36 -9.91
CA ILE A 153 -10.73 11.44 -8.53
C ILE A 153 -12.21 11.80 -8.54
N HIS A 154 -13.08 10.92 -8.06
CA HIS A 154 -14.53 11.12 -8.07
C HIS A 154 -14.97 12.13 -7.01
N GLY A 155 -14.39 12.03 -5.82
CA GLY A 155 -14.69 12.91 -4.70
C GLY A 155 -13.88 12.55 -3.47
N ALA A 156 -14.20 13.20 -2.35
CA ALA A 156 -13.51 13.02 -1.08
C ALA A 156 -14.50 13.01 0.08
N GLN A 157 -14.34 12.05 0.97
CA GLN A 157 -15.02 12.03 2.27
C GLN A 157 -14.13 12.75 3.29
N ALA A 158 -14.67 13.77 3.96
CA ALA A 158 -13.97 14.43 5.07
C ALA A 158 -14.11 13.62 6.37
N PHE A 159 -13.05 13.59 7.18
CA PHE A 159 -13.05 13.04 8.53
C PHE A 159 -12.57 14.10 9.50
N LEU A 160 -13.46 14.48 10.42
CA LEU A 160 -13.26 15.58 11.36
C LEU A 160 -12.98 15.00 12.74
N TYR A 161 -11.99 15.55 13.44
CA TYR A 161 -11.73 15.16 14.82
C TYR A 161 -12.76 15.80 15.75
N ASP A 162 -13.49 14.96 16.49
CA ASP A 162 -14.41 15.40 17.52
C ASP A 162 -13.71 15.30 18.88
N GLU A 163 -13.34 16.46 19.43
CA GLU A 163 -12.68 16.56 20.73
C GLU A 163 -13.52 15.97 21.87
N SER A 164 -14.85 15.97 21.75
CA SER A 164 -15.73 15.50 22.82
C SER A 164 -15.73 13.97 22.95
N SER A 165 -15.61 13.24 21.84
CA SER A 165 -15.52 11.78 21.80
C SER A 165 -14.09 11.27 21.66
N GLY A 166 -13.12 12.15 21.41
CA GLY A 166 -11.72 11.80 21.15
C GLY A 166 -11.57 10.91 19.91
N SER A 167 -12.47 11.06 18.94
CA SER A 167 -12.59 10.17 17.77
C SER A 167 -12.85 10.96 16.49
N TYR A 168 -12.58 10.35 15.34
CA TYR A 168 -12.93 10.92 14.05
C TYR A 168 -14.38 10.61 13.68
N ILE A 169 -15.09 11.61 13.18
CA ILE A 169 -16.45 11.49 12.64
C ILE A 169 -16.46 11.81 11.14
N GLU A 170 -17.37 11.19 10.39
CA GLU A 170 -17.56 11.50 8.97
C GLU A 170 -18.20 12.88 8.80
N GLY A 171 -17.54 13.74 8.02
CA GLY A 171 -18.07 15.02 7.57
C GLY A 171 -18.82 14.91 6.23
N SER A 172 -18.84 16.00 5.46
CA SER A 172 -19.46 16.01 4.14
C SER A 172 -18.64 15.27 3.09
N TYR A 173 -19.33 14.60 2.16
CA TYR A 173 -18.73 14.14 0.91
C TYR A 173 -18.68 15.28 -0.12
N ILE A 174 -17.50 15.50 -0.70
CA ILE A 174 -17.23 16.60 -1.62
C ILE A 174 -16.98 16.02 -3.01
N LEU A 175 -17.86 16.35 -3.95
CA LEU A 175 -17.77 15.89 -5.34
C LEU A 175 -16.73 16.70 -6.12
N ASN A 176 -15.98 16.02 -6.99
CA ASN A 176 -15.05 16.65 -7.91
C ASN A 176 -15.72 16.90 -9.27
N ASN A 177 -16.02 18.15 -9.59
CA ASN A 177 -16.62 18.53 -10.87
C ASN A 177 -15.68 18.34 -12.08
N LEU A 178 -14.38 18.10 -11.85
CA LEU A 178 -13.41 17.78 -12.90
C LEU A 178 -13.27 16.28 -13.17
N TYR A 179 -13.96 15.43 -12.40
CA TYR A 179 -13.99 14.00 -12.65
C TYR A 179 -14.51 13.71 -14.06
N GLN A 180 -13.85 12.79 -14.75
CA GLN A 180 -14.28 12.32 -16.06
C GLN A 180 -14.55 10.83 -15.95
N ASP A 181 -15.79 10.42 -16.14
CA ASP A 181 -16.18 9.00 -16.14
C ASP A 181 -15.63 8.25 -17.36
N ALA A 182 -15.29 6.98 -17.17
CA ALA A 182 -14.65 6.08 -18.13
C ALA A 182 -14.48 4.70 -17.50
N GLU A 183 -14.64 3.66 -18.30
CA GLU A 183 -14.46 2.26 -17.90
C GLU A 183 -12.97 1.90 -17.89
N THR A 184 -12.29 2.12 -16.76
CA THR A 184 -10.89 1.74 -16.57
C THR A 184 -10.70 0.95 -15.29
N THR A 185 -9.72 0.05 -15.31
CA THR A 185 -9.35 -0.80 -14.17
C THR A 185 -7.87 -0.71 -13.89
N ALA A 186 -7.46 -1.10 -12.68
CA ALA A 186 -6.06 -1.32 -12.34
C ALA A 186 -5.42 -2.37 -13.26
N ASN A 187 -4.09 -2.35 -13.33
CA ASN A 187 -3.34 -3.36 -14.06
C ASN A 187 -3.53 -4.73 -13.42
N VAL A 188 -3.85 -5.74 -14.25
CA VAL A 188 -3.95 -7.13 -13.80
C VAL A 188 -2.57 -7.77 -13.63
N SER A 189 -1.56 -7.26 -14.32
CA SER A 189 -0.19 -7.75 -14.20
C SER A 189 0.56 -7.07 -13.05
N PRO A 190 1.50 -7.79 -12.40
CA PRO A 190 2.38 -7.19 -11.40
C PRO A 190 3.28 -6.11 -12.00
N TYR A 191 3.66 -5.13 -11.19
CA TYR A 191 4.71 -4.20 -11.56
C TYR A 191 6.08 -4.90 -11.54
N THR A 192 6.89 -4.65 -12.57
CA THR A 192 8.29 -5.10 -12.64
C THR A 192 9.17 -3.88 -12.89
N PRO A 193 10.08 -3.51 -11.96
CA PRO A 193 10.96 -2.35 -12.11
C PRO A 193 11.89 -2.50 -13.32
N ARG A 194 12.31 -1.38 -13.92
CA ARG A 194 13.25 -1.40 -15.05
C ARG A 194 14.70 -1.66 -14.63
N SER A 195 15.10 -1.29 -13.41
CA SER A 195 16.41 -1.62 -12.85
C SER A 195 16.25 -2.41 -11.56
N GLN A 196 16.90 -3.56 -11.48
CA GLN A 196 16.98 -4.41 -10.29
C GLN A 196 18.33 -4.26 -9.60
N LEU A 197 18.97 -3.09 -9.62
CA LEU A 197 20.17 -2.93 -8.80
C LEU A 197 19.74 -3.01 -7.34
N PRO A 198 20.17 -4.03 -6.58
CA PRO A 198 19.66 -4.23 -5.24
C PRO A 198 20.34 -3.22 -4.33
N THR A 199 19.61 -2.17 -3.96
CA THR A 199 19.81 -1.62 -2.62
C THR A 199 19.24 -2.66 -1.65
N GLU A 200 20.03 -3.04 -0.66
CA GLU A 200 19.70 -4.05 0.33
C GLU A 200 18.26 -3.83 0.87
N ILE A 201 17.38 -4.82 0.73
CA ILE A 201 16.03 -4.74 1.32
C ILE A 201 16.22 -4.70 2.84
N ILE A 202 16.07 -3.52 3.43
CA ILE A 202 16.26 -3.30 4.86
C ILE A 202 15.16 -4.06 5.60
N THR A 203 15.53 -5.18 6.21
CA THR A 203 14.54 -5.97 6.95
C THR A 203 14.02 -5.17 8.15
N PRO A 204 12.78 -5.42 8.64
CA PRO A 204 12.27 -4.78 9.85
C PRO A 204 13.25 -4.89 11.04
N GLU A 205 13.99 -6.00 11.12
CA GLU A 205 15.03 -6.24 12.13
C GLU A 205 16.24 -5.31 11.94
N THR A 206 16.71 -5.13 10.71
CA THR A 206 17.81 -4.20 10.36
C THR A 206 17.41 -2.74 10.61
N TYR A 207 16.15 -2.38 10.32
CA TYR A 207 15.62 -1.04 10.52
C TYR A 207 15.53 -0.68 12.01
N CYS A 208 15.11 -1.61 12.88
CA CYS A 208 15.12 -1.44 14.34
C CYS A 208 16.51 -1.03 14.87
N ALA A 209 17.58 -1.67 14.36
CA ALA A 209 18.95 -1.34 14.74
C ALA A 209 19.42 0.03 14.19
N LEU A 210 18.98 0.40 12.98
CA LEU A 210 19.34 1.68 12.34
C LEU A 210 18.60 2.89 12.95
N ASN A 211 17.34 2.73 13.35
CA ASN A 211 16.56 3.84 13.94
C ASN A 211 16.92 4.13 15.41
N LEU A 212 17.62 3.21 16.09
CA LEU A 212 18.27 3.48 17.39
C LEU A 212 19.56 4.32 17.24
N THR A 213 20.11 4.43 16.03
CA THR A 213 21.42 5.07 15.79
C THR A 213 21.35 6.30 14.88
N LEU A 214 20.35 6.45 14.01
CA LEU A 214 20.22 7.57 13.07
C LEU A 214 18.75 7.97 12.81
N PRO A 215 18.40 9.28 12.78
CA PRO A 215 17.02 9.76 12.64
C PRO A 215 16.49 9.73 11.19
N ARG A 216 17.04 8.91 10.30
CA ARG A 216 16.83 8.99 8.84
C ARG A 216 15.56 8.30 8.31
N TYR A 217 14.70 7.82 9.20
CA TYR A 217 13.76 6.75 8.88
C TYR A 217 12.39 7.01 9.54
N ARG A 218 11.43 7.55 8.78
CA ARG A 218 10.03 7.74 9.23
C ARG A 218 9.21 6.50 8.86
N VAL A 219 8.46 5.96 9.81
CA VAL A 219 7.62 4.76 9.66
C VAL A 219 6.15 5.16 9.48
N ARG A 220 5.48 4.63 8.45
CA ARG A 220 4.02 4.44 8.46
C ARG A 220 3.64 3.41 9.53
N LEU A 221 3.28 3.89 10.71
CA LEU A 221 2.55 3.12 11.72
C LEU A 221 1.09 3.02 11.27
N THR A 222 0.81 2.19 10.27
CA THR A 222 -0.57 1.82 9.95
C THR A 222 -0.96 0.66 10.86
N ALA A 223 -1.69 1.02 11.92
CA ALA A 223 -2.23 0.09 12.89
C ALA A 223 -3.34 -0.75 12.23
N SER A 224 -3.00 -1.97 11.80
CA SER A 224 -3.99 -3.03 11.58
C SER A 224 -4.53 -3.46 12.95
N THR A 225 -5.84 -3.34 13.13
CA THR A 225 -6.60 -3.62 14.34
C THR A 225 -6.74 -5.13 14.58
N HIS A 226 -5.64 -5.78 14.93
CA HIS A 226 -5.65 -6.97 15.76
C HIS A 226 -4.77 -6.72 16.98
N LYS A 227 -5.43 -6.45 18.12
CA LYS A 227 -4.91 -6.45 19.50
C LYS A 227 -3.37 -6.52 19.57
N TYR A 228 -2.76 -5.35 19.40
CA TYR A 228 -1.34 -5.03 19.54
C TYR A 228 -0.33 -5.66 18.54
N PRO A 229 -0.28 -5.17 17.28
CA PRO A 229 0.88 -5.34 16.41
C PRO A 229 2.11 -4.56 16.92
N PHE A 230 1.89 -3.52 17.74
CA PHE A 230 2.97 -2.82 18.44
C PHE A 230 3.70 -3.76 19.39
N LEU A 231 3.00 -4.68 20.08
CA LEU A 231 3.64 -5.64 20.97
C LEU A 231 4.34 -6.75 20.19
N SER A 232 3.84 -7.19 19.03
CA SER A 232 4.58 -8.16 18.21
C SER A 232 5.81 -7.54 17.55
N LYS A 233 5.72 -6.30 17.05
CA LYS A 233 6.84 -5.56 16.46
C LYS A 233 7.85 -5.11 17.52
N SER A 234 7.40 -4.67 18.70
CA SER A 234 8.27 -4.35 19.84
C SER A 234 8.90 -5.61 20.44
N ARG A 235 8.19 -6.74 20.48
CA ARG A 235 8.74 -8.05 20.87
C ARG A 235 9.75 -8.56 19.84
N GLN A 236 9.50 -8.44 18.54
CA GLN A 236 10.49 -8.79 17.52
C GLN A 236 11.72 -7.88 17.59
N CYS A 237 11.54 -6.59 17.87
CA CYS A 237 12.63 -5.64 18.10
C CYS A 237 13.41 -5.99 19.39
N HIS A 238 12.72 -6.33 20.48
CA HIS A 238 13.31 -6.74 21.76
C HIS A 238 14.03 -8.10 21.68
N ASP A 239 13.40 -9.11 21.07
CA ASP A 239 13.96 -10.45 20.88
C ASP A 239 15.18 -10.42 19.94
N SER A 240 15.16 -9.54 18.93
CA SER A 240 16.30 -9.33 18.01
C SER A 240 17.45 -8.60 18.72
N LEU A 241 17.17 -7.57 19.54
CA LEU A 241 18.17 -6.91 20.38
C LEU A 241 18.77 -7.87 21.42
N LEU A 242 17.95 -8.72 22.03
CA LEU A 242 18.41 -9.78 22.94
C LEU A 242 19.29 -10.80 22.23
N THR A 243 18.93 -11.23 21.02
CA THR A 243 19.72 -12.18 20.23
C THR A 243 21.07 -11.58 19.82
N ILE A 244 21.09 -10.32 19.39
CA ILE A 244 22.33 -9.59 19.08
C ILE A 244 23.18 -9.46 20.34
N ALA A 245 22.60 -9.05 21.47
CA ALA A 245 23.32 -8.96 22.74
C ALA A 245 23.89 -10.32 23.18
N TYR A 246 23.14 -11.41 23.03
CA TYR A 246 23.58 -12.77 23.36
C TYR A 246 24.72 -13.25 22.46
N LEU A 247 24.68 -12.94 21.16
CA LEU A 247 25.76 -13.26 20.23
C LEU A 247 27.02 -12.42 20.55
N TYR A 248 26.87 -11.15 20.90
CA TYR A 248 28.00 -10.30 21.31
C TYR A 248 28.62 -10.75 22.63
N THR A 249 27.86 -11.27 23.60
CA THR A 249 28.43 -11.79 24.86
C THR A 249 28.95 -13.22 24.77
N SER A 250 28.65 -13.95 23.70
CA SER A 250 29.12 -15.34 23.49
C SER A 250 30.39 -15.43 22.64
N PHE A 251 30.85 -14.31 22.07
CA PHE A 251 32.06 -14.22 21.22
C PHE A 251 33.15 -13.30 21.80
N PHE A 252 33.03 -12.91 23.07
CA PHE A 252 34.09 -12.27 23.88
C PHE A 252 34.35 -13.09 25.15
#